data_AF-X1SYX4-F1
#
_entry.id   AF-X1SYX4-F1
#
_cell.length_a   1.000
_cell.length_b   1.000
_cell.length_c   1.000
_cell.angle_alpha   90.00
_cell.angle_beta   90.00
_cell.angle_gamma   90.00
#
_symmetry.space_group_name_H-M   'P 1'
#
loop_
_entity.id
_entity.type
_entity.pdbx_description
1 polymer ?
#
loop_
_entity_poly.entity_id
_entity_poly.type
_entity_poly.pdbx_seq_one_letter_code
_entity_poly.pdbx_strand_id
1 'polypeptide(L)' 'WNQFLENIGYGMGPLIAGIFISIFGQDYKISAVIITIFVIPGIILWTLSRNWYTQDKERIRIILSERAKILNSRNKN' A
#
# COMPACT_ATOMS: atom_id res chain seq x y z
N TRP A 1 6.89 -7.88 -8.75
CA TRP A 1 6.37 -7.42 -7.44
C TRP A 1 5.25 -6.38 -7.57
N ASN A 2 5.20 -5.55 -8.64
CA ASN A 2 4.07 -4.65 -8.88
C ASN A 2 2.87 -5.27 -9.64
N GLN A 3 3.03 -6.43 -10.29
CA GLN A 3 1.98 -7.04 -11.12
C GLN A 3 0.63 -7.27 -10.40
N PHE A 4 0.65 -7.61 -9.11
CA PHE A 4 -0.58 -7.79 -8.34
C PHE A 4 -1.30 -6.45 -8.11
N LEU A 5 -0.55 -5.40 -7.73
CA LEU A 5 -1.08 -4.05 -7.56
C LEU A 5 -1.53 -3.44 -8.90
N GLU A 6 -0.82 -3.75 -9.99
CA GLU A 6 -1.19 -3.33 -11.34
C GLU A 6 -2.50 -4.00 -11.79
N ASN A 7 -2.66 -5.31 -11.60
CA ASN A 7 -3.92 -6.00 -11.92
C ASN A 7 -5.09 -5.47 -11.10
N ILE A 8 -4.87 -5.20 -9.81
CA ILE A 8 -5.87 -4.59 -8.95
C ILE A 8 -6.20 -3.17 -9.43
N GLY A 9 -5.20 -2.37 -9.79
CA GLY A 9 -5.41 -1.02 -10.32
C GLY A 9 -6.20 -1.02 -11.63
N TYR A 10 -5.87 -1.92 -12.55
CA TYR A 10 -6.55 -2.06 -13.85
C TYR A 10 -8.02 -2.47 -13.70
N GLY A 11 -8.34 -3.37 -12.77
CA GLY A 11 -9.72 -3.81 -12.54
C GLY A 11 -10.53 -2.87 -11.65
N MET A 12 -9.95 -2.42 -10.53
CA MET A 12 -10.67 -1.60 -9.54
C MET A 12 -10.78 -0.14 -9.96
N GLY A 13 -9.85 0.40 -10.73
CA GLY A 13 -9.89 1.81 -11.18
C GLY A 13 -11.19 2.15 -11.94
N PRO A 14 -11.51 1.43 -13.03
CA PRO A 14 -12.77 1.62 -13.77
C PRO A 14 -14.01 1.35 -12.92
N LEU A 15 -13.96 0.36 -12.02
CA LEU A 15 -15.07 0.03 -11.14
C LEU A 15 -15.37 1.16 -10.14
N ILE A 16 -14.35 1.68 -9.46
CA ILE A 16 -14.48 2.82 -8.55
C ILE A 16 -14.99 4.03 -9.35
N ALA A 17 -14.40 4.35 -10.49
CA ALA A 17 -14.87 5.44 -11.34
C ALA A 17 -16.35 5.28 -11.72
N GLY A 18 -16.77 4.08 -12.13
CA GLY A 18 -18.17 3.79 -12.47
C GLY A 18 -19.13 3.96 -11.28
N ILE A 19 -18.75 3.53 -10.09
CA ILE A 19 -19.54 3.73 -8.86
C ILE A 19 -19.71 5.23 -8.57
N PHE A 20 -18.62 6.00 -8.61
CA PHE A 20 -18.67 7.44 -8.38
C PHE A 20 -19.54 8.15 -9.44
N ILE A 21 -19.32 7.88 -10.73
CA ILE A 21 -20.12 8.50 -11.81
C ILE A 21 -21.60 8.16 -11.65
N SER A 22 -21.94 6.93 -11.26
CA SER A 22 -23.33 6.50 -11.05
C SER A 22 -24.00 7.25 -9.89
N ILE A 23 -23.30 7.39 -8.75
CA ILE A 23 -23.82 8.09 -7.56
C ILE A 23 -24.01 9.59 -7.83
N PHE A 24 -23.10 10.20 -8.58
CA PHE A 24 -23.13 11.63 -8.93
C PHE A 24 -23.95 11.92 -10.21
N GLY A 25 -24.87 11.03 -10.61
CA GLY A 25 -25.82 11.33 -11.69
C GLY A 25 -25.20 11.49 -13.09
N GLN A 26 -24.09 10.80 -13.36
CA GLN A 26 -23.27 10.95 -14.58
C GLN A 26 -22.48 12.27 -14.67
N ASP A 27 -22.32 13.00 -13.56
CA ASP A 27 -21.46 14.19 -13.51
C ASP A 27 -19.96 13.84 -13.47
N TYR A 28 -19.41 13.50 -14.64
CA TYR A 28 -18.00 13.09 -14.81
C TYR A 28 -16.99 14.06 -14.19
N LYS A 29 -17.26 15.37 -14.26
CA LYS A 29 -16.36 16.39 -13.73
C LYS A 29 -16.25 16.33 -12.21
N ILE A 30 -17.37 16.18 -11.51
CA ILE A 30 -17.41 16.11 -10.04
C ILE A 30 -16.76 14.80 -9.58
N SER A 31 -17.10 13.68 -10.22
CA SER A 31 -16.49 12.38 -9.91
C SER A 31 -14.97 12.41 -10.09
N ALA A 32 -14.48 12.99 -11.19
CA ALA A 32 -13.04 13.10 -11.45
C ALA A 32 -12.31 13.95 -10.39
N VAL A 33 -12.90 15.08 -9.97
CA VAL A 33 -12.32 15.93 -8.92
C VAL A 33 -12.23 15.17 -7.60
N ILE A 34 -13.29 14.47 -7.20
CA ILE A 34 -13.32 13.70 -5.97
C ILE A 34 -12.26 12.60 -6.00
N ILE A 35 -12.21 11.81 -7.08
CA ILE A 35 -11.21 10.74 -7.23
C ILE A 35 -9.79 11.32 -7.15
N THR A 36 -9.54 12.46 -7.81
CA THR A 36 -8.22 13.10 -7.81
C THR A 36 -7.79 13.53 -6.40
N ILE A 37 -8.71 14.06 -5.60
CA ILE A 37 -8.43 14.47 -4.21
C ILE A 37 -8.02 13.27 -3.35
N PHE A 38 -8.54 12.07 -3.61
CA PHE A 38 -8.13 10.86 -2.88
C PHE A 38 -6.83 10.23 -3.41
N VAL A 39 -6.59 10.30 -4.71
CA VAL A 39 -5.39 9.71 -5.34
C VAL A 39 -4.12 10.46 -4.94
N ILE A 40 -4.13 11.80 -4.90
CA ILE A 40 -2.93 12.60 -4.61
C ILE A 40 -2.33 12.27 -3.22
N PRO A 41 -3.09 12.29 -2.11
CA PRO A 41 -2.59 11.86 -0.81
C PRO A 41 -2.10 10.41 -0.81
N GLY A 42 -2.80 9.51 -1.53
CA GLY A 42 -2.40 8.11 -1.65
C GLY A 42 -1.01 7.95 -2.26
N ILE A 43 -0.69 8.69 -3.33
CA ILE A 43 0.64 8.68 -3.96
C ILE A 43 1.72 9.20 -3.01
N ILE A 44 1.42 10.27 -2.26
CA ILE A 44 2.35 10.84 -1.28
C ILE A 44 2.64 9.82 -0.17
N LEU A 45 1.61 9.22 0.41
CA LEU A 45 1.74 8.19 1.44
C LEU A 45 2.50 6.96 0.93
N TRP A 46 2.23 6.54 -0.32
CA TRP A 46 2.95 5.44 -0.95
C TRP A 46 4.45 5.73 -1.09
N THR A 47 4.79 6.94 -1.52
CA THR A 47 6.18 7.38 -1.66
C THR A 47 6.90 7.39 -0.31
N LEU A 48 6.25 7.92 0.74
CA LEU A 48 6.80 7.91 2.09
C LEU A 48 6.98 6.50 2.63
N SER A 49 5.98 5.63 2.44
CA SER A 49 6.04 4.24 2.87
C SER A 49 7.19 3.48 2.18
N ARG A 50 7.40 3.70 0.88
CA ARG A 50 8.53 3.12 0.14
C ARG A 50 9.89 3.49 0.75
N ASN A 51 10.05 4.71 1.25
CA ASN A 51 11.29 5.16 1.87
C ASN A 51 11.52 4.54 3.26
N TRP A 52 10.45 4.41 4.06
CA TRP A 52 10.55 3.83 5.41
C TRP A 52 10.62 2.30 5.41
N TYR A 53 10.05 1.64 4.40
CA TYR A 53 9.99 0.18 4.33
C TYR A 53 11.37 -0.49 4.36
N THR A 54 12.38 0.09 3.71
CA THR A 54 13.74 -0.47 3.70
C THR A 54 14.39 -0.44 5.07
N GLN A 55 14.21 0.66 5.81
CA GLN A 55 14.74 0.82 7.17
C GLN A 55 14.05 -0.13 8.15
N ASP A 56 12.71 -0.22 8.07
CA ASP A 56 11.93 -1.08 8.94
C ASP A 56 12.22 -2.56 8.70
N LYS A 57 12.39 -2.96 7.44
CA LYS A 57 12.74 -4.34 7.09
C LYS A 57 14.05 -4.78 7.73
N GLU A 58 15.10 -3.96 7.66
CA GLU A 58 16.40 -4.30 8.26
C GLU A 58 16.31 -4.32 9.78
N ARG A 59 15.59 -3.36 10.39
CA ARG A 59 15.39 -3.34 11.84
C ARG A 59 14.65 -4.59 12.33
N ILE A 60 13.58 -5.00 11.66
CA ILE A 60 12.83 -6.21 11.97
C ILE A 60 13.70 -7.46 11.80
N ARG A 61 14.49 -7.52 10.72
CA ARG A 61 15.43 -8.63 10.47
C ARG A 61 16.46 -8.77 11.58
N ILE A 62 17.03 -7.66 12.05
CA ILE A 62 17.99 -7.66 13.17
C ILE A 62 17.33 -8.21 14.44
N ILE A 63 16.16 -7.69 14.82
CA ILE A 63 15.43 -8.13 16.02
C ILE A 63 15.10 -9.62 15.95
N LEU A 64 14.63 -10.12 14.79
CA LEU A 64 14.35 -11.54 14.59
C LEU A 64 15.61 -12.40 14.68
N SER A 65 16.73 -11.94 14.10
CA SER A 65 18.00 -12.67 14.16
C SER A 65 18.56 -12.75 15.57
N GLU A 66 18.41 -11.69 16.35
CA GLU A 66 18.84 -11.63 17.75
C GLU A 66 17.98 -12.56 18.62
N ARG A 67 16.66 -12.53 18.44
CA ARG A 67 15.73 -13.44 19.13
C ARG A 67 15.99 -14.91 18.76
N ALA A 68 16.27 -15.21 17.50
CA ALA A 68 16.61 -16.55 17.05
C ALA A 68 17.91 -17.07 17.68
N LYS A 69 18.93 -16.21 17.83
CA LYS A 69 20.18 -16.56 18.53
C LYS A 69 19.93 -16.87 20.00
N ILE A 70 19.12 -16.05 20.70
CA ILE A 70 18.77 -16.28 22.12
C ILE A 70 18.05 -17.62 22.29
N LEU A 71 17.08 -17.93 21.42
CA LEU A 71 16.34 -19.20 21.45
C LEU A 71 17.25 -20.41 21.20
N ASN A 72 18.14 -20.33 20.22
CA ASN A 72 19.10 -21.41 19.92
C ASN A 72 20.11 -21.61 21.06
N SER A 73 20.58 -20.54 21.70
CA SER A 73 21.48 -20.66 22.86
C SER A 73 20.78 -21.28 24.07
N ARG A 74 19.48 -21.02 24.27
CA ARG A 74 18.68 -21.66 25.34
C ARG A 74 18.34 -23.12 25.06
N ASN A 75 18.23 -23.53 23.81
CA ASN A 75 17.92 -24.92 23.43
C ASN A 75 19.16 -25.83 23.44
N LYS A 76 20.36 -25.25 23.50
CA LYS A 76 21.64 -25.99 23.47
C LYS A 76 22.26 -26.21 24.85
N ASN A 77 21.71 -25.56 25.89
CA ASN A 77 21.97 -25.82 27.31
C ASN A 77 20.85 -26.70 27.87
#